data_AF-A8M8K5-F1
#
_entry.id   AF-A8M8K5-F1
#
_cell.length_a   1.000
_cell.length_b   1.000
_cell.length_c   1.000
_cell.angle_alpha   90.00
_cell.angle_beta   90.00
_cell.angle_gamma   90.00
#
_symmetry.space_group_name_H-M   'P 1'
#
loop_
_entity.id
_entity.type
_entity.pdbx_description
1 polymer ?
#
loop_
_entity_poly.entity_id
_entity_poly.type
_entity_poly.pdbx_seq_one_letter_code
_entity_poly.pdbx_strand_id
1 'polypeptide(L)'
;MTLDPVLTQARSREVRSVVDTVVGGAAERAEVRGVLVVGSWARGTARMDSDVDVVVLTGNVHYSVAGVWTGLLGGEMVRSAEWGALREIRVRRPSGLVVEIGVTPVSWADTDPVDAGTHRVIDDGHRVVHDPAGVLARLSAACEPERRHPDLRP
;
A
#
# COMPACT_ATOMS: atom_id res chain seq x y z
N MET A 1 -30.93 0.56 -12.26
CA MET A 1 -29.58 0.20 -12.77
C MET A 1 -28.73 1.45 -12.66
N THR A 2 -28.06 1.62 -11.52
CA THR A 2 -27.16 2.76 -11.30
C THR A 2 -25.92 2.49 -12.14
N LEU A 3 -25.58 3.38 -13.06
CA LEU A 3 -24.32 3.30 -13.77
C LEU A 3 -23.21 3.41 -12.72
N ASP A 4 -22.34 2.40 -12.63
CA ASP A 4 -21.14 2.53 -11.81
C ASP A 4 -20.39 3.79 -12.27
N PRO A 5 -20.14 4.75 -11.37
CA PRO A 5 -19.51 5.99 -11.77
C PRO A 5 -18.11 5.70 -12.35
N VAL A 6 -17.95 6.03 -13.63
CA VAL A 6 -16.68 5.88 -14.36
C VAL A 6 -15.59 6.62 -13.62
N LEU A 7 -14.42 6.00 -13.48
CA LEU A 7 -13.25 6.61 -12.86
C LEU A 7 -12.89 7.91 -13.58
N THR A 8 -12.98 9.04 -12.88
CA THR A 8 -12.71 10.35 -13.47
C THR A 8 -11.22 10.65 -13.49
N GLN A 9 -10.76 11.42 -14.48
CA GLN A 9 -9.38 11.90 -14.55
C GLN A 9 -9.00 12.75 -13.31
N ALA A 10 -9.95 13.48 -12.73
CA ALA A 10 -9.74 14.24 -11.50
C ALA A 10 -9.42 13.29 -10.33
N ARG A 11 -10.18 12.20 -10.16
CA ARG A 11 -9.90 11.20 -9.13
C ARG A 11 -8.55 10.52 -9.33
N SER A 12 -8.21 10.12 -10.56
CA SER A 12 -6.89 9.53 -10.83
C SER A 12 -5.73 10.48 -10.55
N ARG A 13 -5.88 11.78 -10.84
CA ARG A 13 -4.88 12.80 -10.50
C ARG A 13 -4.75 12.98 -8.99
N GLU A 14 -5.86 12.97 -8.27
CA GLU A 14 -5.86 13.06 -6.81
C GLU A 14 -5.14 11.87 -6.17
N VAL A 15 -5.42 10.64 -6.61
CA VAL A 15 -4.73 9.44 -6.10
C VAL A 15 -3.23 9.50 -6.40
N ARG A 16 -2.84 9.92 -7.61
CA ARG A 16 -1.42 10.13 -7.92
C ARG A 16 -0.78 11.13 -6.96
N SER A 17 -1.43 12.27 -6.73
CA SER A 17 -0.94 13.28 -5.79
C SER A 17 -0.83 12.74 -4.36
N VAL A 18 -1.77 11.92 -3.89
CA VAL A 18 -1.67 11.27 -2.58
C VAL A 18 -0.44 10.37 -2.51
N VAL A 19 -0.24 9.51 -3.51
CA VAL A 19 0.91 8.59 -3.57
C VAL A 19 2.22 9.39 -3.62
N ASP A 20 2.30 10.42 -4.45
CA ASP A 20 3.48 11.28 -4.56
C ASP A 20 3.80 11.98 -3.23
N THR A 21 2.78 12.46 -2.50
CA THR A 21 2.96 13.04 -1.17
C THR A 21 3.49 12.01 -0.16
N VAL A 22 2.95 10.79 -0.15
CA VAL A 22 3.45 9.72 0.74
C VAL A 22 4.89 9.36 0.40
N VAL A 23 5.22 9.20 -0.90
CA VAL A 23 6.57 8.87 -1.37
C VAL A 23 7.56 9.99 -1.06
N GLY A 24 7.19 11.25 -1.30
CA GLY A 24 8.01 12.40 -0.95
C GLY A 24 8.31 12.46 0.54
N GLY A 25 7.28 12.24 1.37
CA GLY A 25 7.46 12.10 2.81
C GLY A 25 8.42 10.97 3.17
N ALA A 26 8.19 9.77 2.64
CA ALA A 26 9.03 8.59 2.89
C ALA A 26 10.49 8.79 2.50
N ALA A 27 10.76 9.41 1.34
CA ALA A 27 12.11 9.61 0.82
C ALA A 27 12.98 10.53 1.70
N GLU A 28 12.36 11.44 2.46
CA GLU A 28 13.05 12.31 3.41
C GLU A 28 13.37 11.63 4.76
N ARG A 29 12.84 10.41 4.98
CA ARG A 29 12.84 9.72 6.28
C ARG A 29 13.53 8.37 6.15
N ALA A 30 14.79 8.29 6.59
CA ALA A 30 15.60 7.07 6.48
C ALA A 30 15.00 5.85 7.21
N GLU A 31 14.08 6.06 8.14
CA GLU A 31 13.36 5.01 8.86
C GLU A 31 12.25 4.35 8.03
N VAL A 32 11.80 4.98 6.94
CA VAL A 32 10.87 4.36 5.99
C VAL A 32 11.67 3.51 5.00
N ARG A 33 11.40 2.21 4.98
CA ARG A 33 12.17 1.23 4.22
C ARG A 33 11.46 0.72 2.97
N GLY A 34 10.17 1.01 2.85
CA GLY A 34 9.40 0.68 1.66
C GLY A 34 7.99 1.26 1.72
N VAL A 35 7.43 1.56 0.55
CA VAL A 35 6.03 1.93 0.36
C VAL A 35 5.48 1.19 -0.85
N LEU A 36 4.30 0.60 -0.69
CA LEU A 36 3.54 -0.07 -1.74
C LEU A 36 2.11 0.43 -1.77
N VAL A 37 1.57 0.57 -2.99
CA VAL A 37 0.12 0.68 -3.22
C VAL A 37 -0.39 -0.73 -3.47
N VAL A 38 -1.51 -1.11 -2.87
CA VAL A 38 -2.13 -2.44 -3.05
C VAL A 38 -3.55 -2.30 -3.54
N GLY A 39 -4.19 -3.44 -3.78
CA GLY A 39 -5.61 -3.45 -4.04
C GLY A 39 -5.96 -2.93 -5.44
N SER A 40 -7.18 -2.39 -5.55
CA SER A 40 -7.80 -2.06 -6.84
C SER A 40 -7.02 -1.00 -7.64
N TRP A 41 -6.37 -0.05 -6.97
CA TRP A 41 -5.55 0.98 -7.60
C TRP A 41 -4.21 0.45 -8.13
N ALA A 42 -3.63 -0.55 -7.46
CA ALA A 42 -2.45 -1.24 -7.95
C ALA A 42 -2.78 -2.10 -9.19
N ARG A 43 -3.95 -2.76 -9.20
CA ARG A 43 -4.41 -3.64 -10.30
C ARG A 43 -5.06 -2.92 -11.49
N GLY A 44 -5.31 -1.62 -11.39
CA GLY A 44 -6.01 -0.86 -12.44
C GLY A 44 -7.51 -1.16 -12.54
N THR A 45 -8.11 -1.75 -11.51
CA THR A 45 -9.54 -2.07 -11.44
C THR A 45 -10.31 -1.18 -10.45
N ALA A 46 -9.71 -0.06 -10.05
CA ALA A 46 -10.31 0.89 -9.11
C ALA A 46 -11.56 1.56 -9.70
N ARG A 47 -12.55 1.76 -8.83
CA ARG A 47 -13.79 2.50 -9.08
C ARG A 47 -13.75 3.84 -8.35
N MET A 48 -14.71 4.71 -8.62
CA MET A 48 -14.77 6.04 -7.99
C MET A 48 -14.92 6.01 -6.46
N ASP A 49 -15.47 4.93 -5.92
CA ASP A 49 -15.68 4.67 -4.49
C ASP A 49 -14.58 3.79 -3.86
N SER A 50 -13.54 3.44 -4.63
CA SER A 50 -12.45 2.60 -4.11
C SER A 50 -11.50 3.41 -3.23
N ASP A 51 -11.24 2.88 -2.04
CA ASP A 51 -10.19 3.36 -1.15
C ASP A 51 -8.82 3.23 -1.83
N VAL A 52 -7.88 4.10 -1.49
CA VAL A 52 -6.46 3.99 -1.90
C VAL A 52 -5.71 3.30 -0.77
N ASP A 53 -5.31 2.05 -0.99
CA ASP A 53 -4.60 1.25 0.00
C ASP A 53 -3.08 1.42 -0.15
N VAL A 54 -2.42 1.94 0.87
CA VAL A 54 -0.98 2.16 0.92
C VAL A 54 -0.40 1.46 2.15
N VAL A 55 0.64 0.65 1.96
CA VAL A 55 1.38 0.05 3.08
C VAL A 55 2.76 0.70 3.18
N VAL A 56 3.16 1.05 4.39
CA VAL A 56 4.40 1.73 4.73
C VAL A 56 5.19 0.85 5.70
N LEU A 57 6.38 0.43 5.26
CA LEU A 57 7.30 -0.39 6.05
C LEU A 57 8.25 0.52 6.82
N THR A 58 8.20 0.47 8.14
CA THR A 58 9.08 1.24 9.01
C THR A 58 9.22 0.60 10.38
N GLY A 59 10.39 0.75 11.00
CA GLY A 59 10.60 0.38 12.41
C GLY A 59 10.14 1.44 13.40
N ASN A 60 9.71 2.61 12.93
CA ASN A 60 9.38 3.74 13.79
C ASN A 60 7.86 3.81 14.06
N VAL A 61 7.48 3.49 15.29
CA VAL A 61 6.08 3.48 15.77
C VAL A 61 5.39 4.84 15.68
N HIS A 62 6.12 5.94 15.53
CA HIS A 62 5.53 7.27 15.36
C HIS A 62 4.62 7.35 14.13
N TYR A 63 4.95 6.61 13.06
CA TYR A 63 4.10 6.58 11.86
C TYR A 63 2.76 5.88 12.11
N SER A 64 2.59 5.12 13.19
CA SER A 64 1.30 4.53 13.57
C SER A 64 0.32 5.55 14.18
N VAL A 65 0.72 6.81 14.34
CA VAL A 65 -0.14 7.88 14.87
C VAL A 65 -0.96 8.51 13.74
N ALA A 66 -2.28 8.51 13.89
CA ALA A 66 -3.20 9.07 12.89
C ALA A 66 -2.91 10.53 12.51
N GLY A 67 -2.47 11.35 13.48
CA GLY A 67 -2.11 12.75 13.27
C GLY A 67 -1.00 12.98 12.24
N VAL A 68 -0.10 12.00 12.05
CA VAL A 68 0.93 12.06 11.00
C VAL A 68 0.28 12.06 9.63
N TRP A 69 -0.67 11.15 9.41
CA TRP A 69 -1.31 10.97 8.11
C TRP A 69 -2.39 12.00 7.82
N THR A 70 -3.17 12.41 8.82
CA THR A 70 -4.14 13.51 8.63
C THR A 70 -3.43 14.83 8.33
N GLY A 71 -2.30 15.10 8.99
CA GLY A 71 -1.46 16.27 8.71
C GLY A 71 -0.80 16.22 7.33
N LEU A 72 -0.32 15.04 6.90
CA LEU A 72 0.34 14.87 5.62
C LEU A 72 -0.63 14.91 4.42
N LEU A 73 -1.78 14.25 4.53
CA LEU A 73 -2.70 14.05 3.40
C LEU A 73 -3.80 15.11 3.31
N GLY A 74 -4.06 15.81 4.43
CA GLY A 74 -5.19 16.71 4.59
C GLY A 74 -6.52 15.95 4.61
N GLY A 75 -7.20 15.98 5.75
CA GLY A 75 -8.47 15.28 5.95
C GLY A 75 -8.70 14.90 7.39
N GLU A 76 -9.67 14.03 7.61
CA GLU A 76 -10.05 13.53 8.93
C GLU A 76 -9.81 12.02 9.04
N MET A 77 -9.38 11.57 10.22
CA MET A 77 -9.32 10.14 10.50
C MET A 77 -10.75 9.62 10.68
N VAL A 78 -11.12 8.62 9.88
CA VAL A 78 -12.44 7.97 9.96
C VAL A 78 -12.37 6.58 10.58
N ARG A 79 -11.18 5.96 10.63
CA ARG A 79 -10.94 4.67 11.29
C ARG A 79 -9.47 4.51 11.68
N SER A 80 -9.22 3.77 12.76
CA SER A 80 -7.95 3.09 13.00
C SER A 80 -8.21 1.70 13.58
N ALA A 81 -7.42 0.71 13.16
CA ALA A 81 -7.54 -0.69 13.60
C ALA A 81 -6.16 -1.36 13.59
N GLU A 82 -6.03 -2.51 14.25
CA GLU A 82 -4.83 -3.34 14.20
C GLU A 82 -5.15 -4.70 13.56
N TRP A 83 -4.25 -5.15 12.68
CA TRP A 83 -4.34 -6.40 11.95
C TRP A 83 -2.99 -7.13 12.02
N GLY A 84 -2.82 -7.97 13.04
CA GLY A 84 -1.51 -8.55 13.33
C GLY A 84 -0.48 -7.46 13.61
N ALA A 85 0.61 -7.41 12.84
CA ALA A 85 1.66 -6.40 12.97
C ALA A 85 1.34 -5.06 12.26
N LEU A 86 0.28 -5.01 11.47
CA LEU A 86 -0.11 -3.83 10.70
C LEU A 86 -1.08 -2.95 11.51
N ARG A 87 -0.77 -1.66 11.60
CA ARG A 87 -1.68 -0.62 12.09
C ARG A 87 -2.36 0.07 10.91
N GLU A 88 -3.67 -0.06 10.81
CA GLU A 88 -4.53 0.60 9.83
C GLU A 88 -4.93 1.99 10.33
N ILE A 89 -4.89 2.98 9.43
CA ILE A 89 -5.39 4.35 9.61
C ILE A 89 -6.11 4.76 8.32
N ARG A 90 -7.40 5.07 8.39
CA ARG A 90 -8.16 5.59 7.24
C ARG A 90 -8.37 7.08 7.36
N VAL A 91 -7.92 7.81 6.34
CA VAL A 91 -8.08 9.26 6.22
C VAL A 91 -9.07 9.57 5.11
N ARG A 92 -10.16 10.25 5.44
CA ARG A 92 -11.12 10.78 4.47
C ARG A 92 -10.74 12.20 4.12
N ARG A 93 -10.48 12.45 2.83
CA ARG A 93 -10.17 13.78 2.29
C ARG A 93 -11.47 14.55 2.01
N PRO A 94 -11.43 15.89 1.89
CA PRO A 94 -12.61 16.70 1.55
C PRO A 94 -13.31 16.31 0.24
N SER A 95 -12.58 15.70 -0.70
CA SER A 95 -13.11 15.16 -1.97
C SER A 95 -13.95 13.87 -1.81
N GLY A 96 -14.05 13.35 -0.59
CA GLY A 96 -14.62 12.05 -0.28
C GLY A 96 -13.68 10.86 -0.53
N LEU A 97 -12.48 11.07 -1.07
CA LEU A 97 -11.48 10.01 -1.21
C LEU A 97 -11.09 9.48 0.17
N VAL A 98 -11.12 8.16 0.35
CA VAL A 98 -10.56 7.51 1.52
C VAL A 98 -9.20 6.94 1.14
N VAL A 99 -8.20 7.25 1.96
CA VAL A 99 -6.85 6.67 1.87
C VAL A 99 -6.68 5.79 3.10
N GLU A 100 -6.46 4.50 2.88
CA GLU A 100 -6.09 3.56 3.92
C GLU A 100 -4.57 3.46 3.98
N ILE A 101 -4.01 3.77 5.15
CA ILE A 101 -2.58 3.61 5.42
C ILE A 101 -2.39 2.44 6.38
N GLY A 102 -1.69 1.41 5.92
CA GLY A 102 -1.17 0.33 6.76
C GLY A 102 0.28 0.59 7.15
N VAL A 103 0.56 0.79 8.43
CA VAL A 103 1.93 0.95 8.95
C VAL A 103 2.36 -0.36 9.58
N THR A 104 3.49 -0.92 9.14
CA THR A 104 3.93 -2.26 9.54
C THR A 104 5.45 -2.30 9.71
N PRO A 105 6.00 -3.15 10.59
CA PRO A 105 7.45 -3.35 10.67
C PRO A 105 8.02 -3.89 9.35
N VAL A 106 9.32 -3.67 9.14
CA VAL A 106 10.03 -4.15 7.94
C VAL A 106 9.96 -5.67 7.81
N SER A 107 9.89 -6.40 8.92
CA SER A 107 9.73 -7.85 8.98
C SER A 107 8.43 -8.37 8.36
N TRP A 108 7.44 -7.49 8.10
CA TRP A 108 6.25 -7.86 7.32
C TRP A 108 6.60 -8.35 5.91
N ALA A 109 7.75 -7.91 5.37
CA ALA A 109 8.28 -8.33 4.08
C ALA A 109 9.36 -9.41 4.16
N ASP A 110 9.45 -10.12 5.28
CA ASP A 110 10.31 -11.30 5.38
C ASP A 110 9.86 -12.36 4.37
N THR A 111 10.83 -13.06 3.76
CA THR A 111 10.57 -13.98 2.64
C THR A 111 10.82 -15.45 2.99
N ASP A 112 11.24 -15.76 4.22
CA ASP A 112 11.62 -17.11 4.64
C ASP A 112 10.92 -17.53 5.95
N PRO A 113 9.65 -17.97 5.88
CA PRO A 113 8.74 -17.89 4.73
C PRO A 113 8.00 -16.54 4.66
N VAL A 114 7.41 -16.22 3.51
CA VAL A 114 6.44 -15.12 3.43
C VAL A 114 5.20 -15.48 4.28
N ASP A 115 4.79 -14.58 5.17
CA ASP A 115 3.54 -14.74 5.92
C ASP A 115 2.33 -14.89 4.97
N ALA A 116 1.39 -15.77 5.29
CA ALA A 116 0.25 -16.06 4.41
C ALA A 116 -0.66 -14.84 4.17
N GLY A 117 -0.78 -13.94 5.15
CA GLY A 117 -1.49 -12.67 5.01
C GLY A 117 -0.76 -11.70 4.09
N THR A 118 0.56 -11.55 4.27
CA THR A 118 1.42 -10.78 3.35
C THR A 118 1.31 -11.31 1.93
N HIS A 119 1.45 -12.62 1.73
CA HIS A 119 1.36 -13.23 0.40
C HIS A 119 0.02 -12.91 -0.27
N ARG A 120 -1.09 -12.99 0.47
CA ARG A 120 -2.42 -12.63 -0.08
C ARG A 120 -2.48 -11.18 -0.52
N VAL A 121 -1.94 -10.25 0.26
CA VAL A 121 -1.89 -8.82 -0.11
C VAL A 121 -1.10 -8.59 -1.39
N ILE A 122 0.03 -9.28 -1.54
CA ILE A 122 0.91 -9.16 -2.72
C ILE A 122 0.27 -9.81 -3.95
N ASP A 123 -0.37 -10.97 -3.80
CA ASP A 123 -1.06 -11.72 -4.87
C ASP A 123 -2.36 -11.03 -5.31
N ASP A 124 -3.08 -10.42 -4.37
CA ASP A 124 -4.18 -9.50 -4.66
C ASP A 124 -3.66 -8.25 -5.40
N GLY A 125 -2.38 -8.10 -5.69
CA GLY A 125 -1.87 -7.08 -6.58
C GLY A 125 -1.36 -5.86 -5.84
N HIS A 126 -0.13 -5.51 -6.19
CA HIS A 126 0.66 -4.50 -5.52
C HIS A 126 1.49 -3.73 -6.56
N ARG A 127 1.90 -2.52 -6.18
CA ARG A 127 2.84 -1.69 -6.92
C ARG A 127 3.78 -1.03 -5.92
N VAL A 128 5.06 -1.39 -6.00
CA VAL A 128 6.12 -0.74 -5.23
C VAL A 128 6.30 0.70 -5.74
N VAL A 129 6.22 1.67 -4.83
CA VAL A 129 6.34 3.11 -5.16
C VAL A 129 7.54 3.77 -4.47
N HIS A 130 8.11 3.14 -3.44
CA HIS A 130 9.37 3.52 -2.82
C HIS A 130 10.03 2.26 -2.22
N ASP A 131 11.27 1.97 -2.56
CA ASP A 131 11.99 0.79 -2.04
C ASP A 131 13.52 0.96 -2.10
N PRO A 132 14.10 1.84 -1.26
CA PRO A 132 15.52 2.19 -1.34
C PRO A 132 16.46 1.02 -1.03
N ALA A 133 15.97 -0.04 -0.39
CA ALA A 133 16.76 -1.21 0.02
C ALA A 133 16.38 -2.50 -0.71
N GLY A 134 15.49 -2.43 -1.71
CA GLY A 134 15.03 -3.59 -2.48
C GLY A 134 14.24 -4.62 -1.65
N VAL A 135 13.73 -4.24 -0.47
CA VAL A 135 13.01 -5.15 0.45
C VAL A 135 11.70 -5.59 -0.18
N LEU A 136 10.96 -4.65 -0.75
CA LEU A 136 9.68 -4.92 -1.39
C LEU A 136 9.86 -5.66 -2.72
N ALA A 137 10.88 -5.33 -3.50
CA ALA A 137 11.21 -6.07 -4.71
C ALA A 137 11.52 -7.54 -4.42
N ARG A 138 12.23 -7.85 -3.33
CA ARG A 138 12.48 -9.23 -2.89
C ARG A 138 11.19 -9.93 -2.46
N LEU A 139 10.33 -9.24 -1.72
CA LEU A 139 9.02 -9.76 -1.34
C LEU A 139 8.18 -10.09 -2.58
N SER A 140 8.08 -9.17 -3.53
CA SER A 140 7.37 -9.38 -4.81
C SER A 140 7.89 -10.64 -5.52
N ALA A 141 9.20 -10.80 -5.63
CA ALA A 141 9.82 -11.96 -6.27
C ALA A 141 9.56 -13.27 -5.51
N ALA A 142 9.50 -13.24 -4.18
CA ALA A 142 9.21 -14.41 -3.35
C ALA A 142 7.74 -14.84 -3.42
N CYS A 143 6.82 -13.91 -3.73
CA CYS A 143 5.40 -14.20 -3.96
C CYS A 143 5.07 -14.54 -5.41
N GLU A 144 5.98 -14.31 -6.37
CA GLU A 144 5.79 -14.85 -7.71
C GLU A 144 5.70 -16.38 -7.58
N PRO A 145 4.69 -17.02 -8.20
CA PRO A 145 4.68 -18.47 -8.25
C PRO A 145 6.02 -18.90 -8.83
N GLU A 146 6.69 -19.86 -8.17
CA GLU A 146 7.87 -20.54 -8.73
C GLU A 146 7.59 -20.73 -10.22
N ARG A 147 8.37 -20.07 -11.08
CA ARG A 147 8.33 -20.35 -12.51
C ARG A 147 8.58 -21.85 -12.59
N ARG A 148 7.53 -22.65 -12.71
CA ARG A 148 7.63 -24.08 -12.92
C ARG A 148 8.53 -24.20 -14.13
N HIS A 149 9.77 -24.65 -13.91
CA HIS A 149 10.57 -25.19 -14.98
C HIS A 149 9.65 -26.18 -15.70
N PRO A 150 9.27 -25.95 -16.98
CA PRO A 150 8.66 -27.03 -17.72
C PRO A 150 9.72 -28.14 -17.75
N ASP A 151 9.35 -29.30 -17.20
CA ASP A 151 10.18 -30.50 -17.11
C ASP A 151 11.12 -30.60 -18.33
N LEU A 152 12.43 -30.59 -18.07
CA LEU A 152 13.35 -31.34 -18.92
C LEU A 152 12.94 -32.80 -18.78
N ARG A 153 12.15 -33.30 -19.73
CA ARG A 153 12.03 -34.74 -19.95
C ARG A 153 13.05 -35.15 -21.02
N PRO A 154 13.84 -36.21 -20.78
CA PRO A 154 14.64 -36.84 -21.82
C PRO A 154 13.77 -37.47 -22.90
#